data_AF-A0A434L6S6-F1
#
_entry.id   AF-A0A434L6S6-F1
#
_cell.length_a   1.000
_cell.length_b   1.000
_cell.length_c   1.000
_cell.angle_alpha   90.00
_cell.angle_beta   90.00
_cell.angle_gamma   90.00
#
_symmetry.space_group_name_H-M   'P 1'
#
loop_
_entity.id
_entity.type
_entity.pdbx_description
1 polymer ?
#
loop_
_entity_poly.entity_id
_entity_poly.type
_entity_poly.pdbx_seq_one_letter_code
_entity_poly.pdbx_strand_id
1 'polypeptide(L)'
;MLHTISAFDRLGEENAFAVLARATALAHQGRDIVNLGIGQPDFKTPQHIVEAAIKALRDGHHGYTPANGLLATREAVVRRTLTTTGVEVSPEAVMILPGGKPTMFAAILMFGEPGAEILYPDPGFPIYP
;
A
#
# COMPACT_ATOMS: atom_id res chain seq x y z
N MET A 1 26.23 -3.02 -19.48
CA MET A 1 25.50 -2.20 -18.48
C MET A 1 24.02 -2.32 -18.80
N LEU A 2 23.16 -2.28 -17.78
CA LEU A 2 21.71 -2.21 -18.02
C LEU A 2 21.38 -0.80 -18.56
N HIS A 3 20.53 -0.73 -19.59
CA HIS A 3 20.00 0.52 -20.12
C HIS A 3 18.58 0.72 -19.60
N THR A 4 18.37 1.72 -18.75
CA THR A 4 17.07 2.09 -18.19
C THR A 4 16.34 3.10 -19.09
N ILE A 5 15.02 3.23 -18.92
CA ILE A 5 14.24 4.31 -19.55
C ILE A 5 14.44 5.62 -18.78
N SER A 6 14.39 6.76 -19.46
CA SER A 6 14.63 8.08 -18.84
C SER A 6 13.70 8.42 -17.67
N ALA A 7 12.50 7.84 -17.65
CA ALA A 7 11.57 8.01 -16.52
C ALA A 7 12.06 7.31 -15.25
N PHE A 8 12.77 6.18 -15.39
CA PHE A 8 13.31 5.42 -14.27
C PHE A 8 14.45 6.17 -13.59
N ASP A 9 15.24 6.94 -14.35
CA ASP A 9 16.38 7.70 -13.83
C ASP A 9 15.96 8.86 -12.89
N ARG A 10 14.66 9.17 -12.82
CA ARG A 10 14.09 10.18 -11.92
C ARG A 10 13.61 9.61 -10.59
N LEU A 11 13.56 8.29 -10.43
CA LEU A 11 13.11 7.67 -9.18
C LEU A 11 14.17 7.81 -8.09
N GLY A 12 13.77 8.36 -6.95
CA GLY A 12 14.60 8.44 -5.75
C GLY A 12 14.60 7.15 -4.92
N GLU A 13 15.28 7.20 -3.77
CA GLU A 13 15.28 6.12 -2.77
C GLU A 13 14.27 6.40 -1.64
N GLU A 14 13.60 5.35 -1.15
CA GLU A 14 12.72 5.46 0.02
C GLU A 14 13.56 5.42 1.31
N ASN A 15 13.98 6.60 1.76
CA ASN A 15 14.94 6.81 2.87
C ASN A 15 14.62 6.07 4.18
N ALA A 16 13.36 5.77 4.47
CA ALA A 16 12.96 4.99 5.65
C ALA A 16 13.59 3.59 5.66
N PHE A 17 13.74 2.97 4.50
CA PHE A 17 14.36 1.65 4.38
C PHE A 17 15.88 1.69 4.55
N ALA A 18 16.55 2.75 4.10
CA ALA A 18 17.97 2.94 4.36
C ALA A 18 18.25 3.09 5.86
N VAL A 19 17.40 3.85 6.58
CA VAL A 19 17.48 3.97 8.04
C VAL A 19 17.20 2.64 8.73
N LEU A 20 16.19 1.89 8.29
CA LEU A 20 15.88 0.56 8.82
C LEU A 20 17.07 -0.41 8.64
N ALA A 21 17.67 -0.45 7.46
CA ALA A 21 18.84 -1.31 7.19
C ALA A 21 20.01 -1.00 8.13
N ARG A 22 20.29 0.30 8.35
CA ARG A 22 21.32 0.74 9.30
C ARG A 22 20.98 0.36 10.74
N ALA A 23 19.75 0.58 11.18
CA ALA A 23 19.30 0.24 12.53
C ALA A 23 19.47 -1.27 12.80
N THR A 24 19.05 -2.11 11.84
CA THR A 24 19.22 -3.57 11.90
C THR A 24 20.69 -3.97 11.95
N ALA A 25 21.55 -3.37 11.13
CA ALA A 25 22.99 -3.66 11.14
C ALA A 25 23.65 -3.32 12.49
N LEU A 26 23.26 -2.19 13.11
CA LEU A 26 23.75 -1.80 14.44
C LEU A 26 23.24 -2.73 15.54
N ALA A 27 21.98 -3.16 15.47
CA ALA A 27 21.41 -4.13 16.41
C ALA A 27 22.13 -5.49 16.31
N HIS A 28 22.46 -5.96 15.09
CA HIS A 28 23.26 -7.17 14.88
C HIS A 28 24.69 -7.08 15.44
N GLN A 29 25.22 -5.87 15.63
CA GLN A 29 26.50 -5.64 16.32
C GLN A 29 26.37 -5.66 17.86
N GLY A 30 25.20 -6.00 18.39
CA GLY A 30 24.93 -6.06 19.83
C GLY A 30 24.64 -4.69 20.47
N ARG A 31 24.36 -3.66 19.67
CA ARG A 31 23.97 -2.34 20.18
C ARG A 31 22.49 -2.33 20.55
N ASP A 32 22.16 -1.65 21.64
CA ASP A 32 20.78 -1.34 21.99
C ASP A 32 20.25 -0.22 21.10
N ILE A 33 19.22 -0.52 20.29
CA ILE A 33 18.71 0.35 19.24
C ILE A 33 17.20 0.48 19.40
N VAL A 34 16.72 1.71 19.63
CA VAL A 34 15.30 2.06 19.53
C VAL A 34 15.04 2.62 18.14
N ASN A 35 14.31 1.88 17.31
CA ASN A 35 13.96 2.30 15.95
C ASN A 35 12.60 3.01 15.93
N LEU A 36 12.61 4.31 15.59
CA LEU A 36 11.41 5.15 15.47
C LEU A 36 11.10 5.53 14.00
N GLY A 37 11.72 4.86 13.03
CA GLY A 37 11.70 5.27 11.62
C GLY A 37 10.76 4.48 10.71
N ILE A 38 10.12 3.40 11.19
CA ILE A 38 9.27 2.53 10.36
C ILE A 38 7.79 2.69 10.71
N GLY A 39 6.95 2.87 9.70
CA GLY A 39 5.50 3.06 9.86
C GLY A 39 4.68 1.76 9.94
N GLN A 40 5.32 0.59 9.97
CA GLN A 40 4.61 -0.68 10.13
C GLN A 40 4.25 -0.87 11.61
N PRO A 41 2.99 -1.22 11.94
CA PRO A 41 2.63 -1.56 13.30
C PRO A 41 3.36 -2.80 13.82
N ASP A 42 3.62 -2.84 15.12
CA ASP A 42 4.31 -3.92 15.83
C ASP A 42 3.35 -5.03 16.32
N PHE A 43 2.04 -4.82 16.21
CA PHE A 43 1.04 -5.84 16.53
C PHE A 43 0.81 -6.82 15.37
N LYS A 44 0.44 -8.05 15.72
CA LYS A 44 0.04 -9.08 14.76
C LYS A 44 -1.30 -8.76 14.14
N THR A 45 -1.53 -9.26 12.92
CA THR A 45 -2.87 -9.29 12.31
C THR A 45 -3.88 -9.92 13.27
N PRO A 46 -5.05 -9.29 13.52
CA PRO A 46 -6.05 -9.82 14.43
C PRO A 46 -6.47 -11.26 14.08
N GLN A 47 -6.63 -12.11 15.10
CA GLN A 47 -6.83 -13.56 14.92
C GLN A 47 -8.03 -13.89 14.00
N HIS A 48 -9.14 -13.16 14.11
CA HIS A 48 -10.32 -13.42 13.29
C HIS A 48 -10.05 -13.20 11.78
N ILE A 49 -9.12 -12.32 11.40
CA ILE A 49 -8.71 -12.14 9.99
C ILE A 49 -7.85 -13.33 9.55
N VAL A 50 -6.94 -13.79 10.42
CA VAL A 50 -6.09 -14.97 10.14
C VAL A 50 -6.96 -16.21 9.92
N GLU A 51 -7.94 -16.46 10.80
CA GLU A 51 -8.85 -17.60 10.67
C GLU A 51 -9.73 -17.51 9.40
N ALA A 52 -10.18 -16.31 9.02
CA ALA A 52 -10.93 -16.12 7.79
C ALA A 52 -10.08 -16.45 6.54
N ALA A 53 -8.81 -16.05 6.53
CA ALA A 53 -7.87 -16.38 5.46
C ALA A 53 -7.59 -17.89 5.39
N ILE A 54 -7.35 -18.55 6.53
CA ILE A 54 -7.17 -20.00 6.62
C ILE A 54 -8.41 -20.73 6.09
N LYS A 55 -9.60 -20.30 6.49
CA LYS A 55 -10.85 -20.86 6.00
C LYS A 55 -10.97 -20.70 4.48
N ALA A 56 -10.70 -19.51 3.94
CA ALA A 56 -10.78 -19.28 2.50
C ALA A 56 -9.86 -20.21 1.71
N LEU A 57 -8.64 -20.45 2.20
CA LEU A 57 -7.71 -21.41 1.59
C LEU A 57 -8.23 -22.85 1.66
N ARG A 58 -8.76 -23.28 2.81
CA ARG A 58 -9.33 -24.63 3.00
C ARG A 58 -10.56 -24.88 2.11
N ASP A 59 -11.38 -23.85 1.94
CA ASP A 59 -12.59 -23.90 1.10
C ASP A 59 -12.27 -23.83 -0.41
N GLY A 60 -10.99 -23.67 -0.80
CA GLY A 60 -10.56 -23.69 -2.21
C GLY A 60 -10.62 -22.33 -2.92
N HIS A 61 -10.64 -21.20 -2.20
CA HIS A 61 -10.60 -19.87 -2.81
C HIS A 61 -9.17 -19.49 -3.29
N HIS A 62 -8.71 -20.12 -4.37
CA HIS A 62 -7.37 -19.92 -4.95
C HIS A 62 -7.38 -19.49 -6.43
N GLY A 63 -8.56 -19.31 -7.03
CA GLY A 63 -8.71 -18.92 -8.43
C GLY A 63 -8.67 -17.41 -8.65
N TYR A 64 -8.72 -17.02 -9.92
CA TYR A 64 -8.89 -15.61 -10.28
C TYR A 64 -10.17 -15.01 -9.69
N THR A 65 -10.09 -13.75 -9.31
CA THR A 65 -11.24 -12.93 -8.94
C THR A 65 -11.62 -12.02 -10.11
N PRO A 66 -12.80 -11.35 -10.07
CA PRO A 66 -13.04 -10.21 -10.95
C PRO A 66 -11.90 -9.20 -10.86
N ALA A 67 -11.60 -8.51 -11.97
CA ALA A 67 -10.46 -7.60 -12.06
C ALA A 67 -10.53 -6.44 -11.04
N ASN A 68 -11.73 -6.01 -10.66
CA ASN A 68 -11.94 -4.98 -9.64
C ASN A 68 -12.11 -5.55 -8.21
N GLY A 69 -11.99 -6.87 -8.04
CA GLY A 69 -12.12 -7.56 -6.76
C GLY A 69 -13.50 -8.16 -6.49
N LEU A 70 -13.54 -9.06 -5.49
CA LEU A 70 -14.76 -9.74 -5.06
C LEU A 70 -15.83 -8.74 -4.60
N LEU A 71 -17.09 -8.98 -5.00
CA LEU A 71 -18.22 -8.11 -4.65
C LEU A 71 -18.35 -7.93 -3.13
N ALA A 72 -18.30 -9.03 -2.37
CA ALA A 72 -18.41 -8.99 -0.91
C ALA A 72 -17.33 -8.10 -0.25
N THR A 73 -16.12 -8.08 -0.82
CA THR A 73 -15.03 -7.19 -0.36
C THR A 73 -15.33 -5.74 -0.69
N ARG A 74 -15.81 -5.45 -1.91
CA ARG A 74 -16.20 -4.08 -2.31
C ARG A 74 -17.35 -3.53 -1.47
N GLU A 75 -18.37 -4.33 -1.19
CA GLU A 75 -19.47 -3.95 -0.30
C GLU A 75 -19.00 -3.70 1.14
N ALA A 76 -18.03 -4.48 1.64
CA ALA A 76 -17.44 -4.26 2.96
C ALA A 76 -16.70 -2.91 3.02
N VAL A 77 -15.98 -2.53 1.96
CA VAL A 77 -15.35 -1.21 1.84
C VAL A 77 -16.41 -0.11 1.86
N VAL A 78 -17.48 -0.21 1.06
CA VAL A 78 -18.57 0.77 1.03
C VAL A 78 -19.21 0.95 2.41
N ARG A 79 -19.54 -0.14 3.11
CA ARG A 79 -20.08 -0.07 4.48
C ARG A 79 -19.09 0.63 5.42
N ARG A 80 -17.79 0.33 5.33
CA ARG A 80 -16.77 0.98 6.15
C ARG A 80 -16.67 2.47 5.84
N THR A 81 -16.68 2.87 4.58
CA THR A 81 -16.67 4.28 4.17
C THR A 81 -17.87 5.00 4.76
N LEU A 82 -19.10 4.50 4.54
CA LEU A 82 -20.32 5.12 5.09
C LEU A 82 -20.25 5.27 6.62
N THR A 83 -19.84 4.22 7.34
CA THR A 83 -19.76 4.28 8.81
C THR A 83 -18.68 5.21 9.35
N THR A 84 -17.64 5.53 8.58
CA THR A 84 -16.51 6.36 9.03
C THR A 84 -16.57 7.79 8.55
N THR A 85 -17.14 8.02 7.37
CA THR A 85 -17.16 9.34 6.72
C THR A 85 -18.58 9.88 6.52
N GLY A 86 -19.62 9.06 6.65
CA GLY A 86 -20.99 9.42 6.31
C GLY A 86 -21.28 9.45 4.80
N VAL A 87 -20.30 9.10 3.96
CA VAL A 87 -20.43 9.16 2.49
C VAL A 87 -20.91 7.81 1.95
N GLU A 88 -22.00 7.86 1.19
CA GLU A 88 -22.50 6.72 0.43
C GLU A 88 -21.72 6.56 -0.89
N VAL A 89 -21.28 5.34 -1.18
CA VAL A 89 -20.48 5.01 -2.36
C VAL A 89 -21.05 3.75 -3.00
N SER A 90 -21.27 3.73 -4.32
CA SER A 90 -21.66 2.50 -5.01
C SER A 90 -20.51 1.48 -4.98
N PRO A 91 -20.77 0.19 -4.72
CA PRO A 91 -19.75 -0.85 -4.87
C PRO A 91 -19.14 -0.92 -6.28
N GLU A 92 -19.83 -0.40 -7.30
CA GLU A 92 -19.33 -0.31 -8.68
C GLU A 92 -18.19 0.71 -8.84
N ALA A 93 -18.11 1.69 -7.93
CA ALA A 93 -17.06 2.70 -7.89
C ALA A 93 -15.84 2.27 -7.04
N VAL A 94 -15.78 1.00 -6.60
CA VAL A 94 -14.72 0.47 -5.74
C VAL A 94 -13.87 -0.56 -6.51
N MET A 95 -12.56 -0.43 -6.41
CA MET A 95 -11.58 -1.39 -6.90
C MET A 95 -10.67 -1.85 -5.75
N ILE A 96 -10.48 -3.17 -5.62
CA ILE A 96 -9.56 -3.76 -4.64
C ILE A 96 -8.18 -3.93 -5.28
N LEU A 97 -7.15 -3.32 -4.69
CA LEU A 97 -5.77 -3.32 -5.18
C LEU A 97 -4.81 -3.89 -4.12
N PRO A 98 -3.62 -4.39 -4.52
CA PRO A 98 -2.63 -4.97 -3.61
C PRO A 98 -1.89 -3.87 -2.81
N GLY A 99 -2.60 -3.25 -1.88
CA GLY A 99 -2.10 -2.18 -1.01
C GLY A 99 -2.19 -0.79 -1.63
N GLY A 100 -1.85 0.23 -0.82
CA GLY A 100 -2.01 1.64 -1.22
C GLY A 100 -0.97 2.14 -2.23
N LYS A 101 0.25 1.57 -2.25
CA LYS A 101 1.32 2.00 -3.17
C LYS A 101 0.94 1.82 -4.65
N PRO A 102 0.49 0.62 -5.11
CA PRO A 102 0.02 0.45 -6.48
C PRO A 102 -1.20 1.30 -6.83
N THR A 103 -2.09 1.57 -5.86
CA THR A 103 -3.22 2.48 -6.03
C THR A 103 -2.77 3.90 -6.35
N MET A 104 -1.83 4.43 -5.57
CA MET A 104 -1.29 5.77 -5.82
C MET A 104 -0.54 5.84 -7.14
N PHE A 105 0.27 4.83 -7.46
CA PHE A 105 0.95 4.74 -8.75
C PHE A 105 -0.03 4.76 -9.93
N ALA A 106 -1.10 3.97 -9.87
CA ALA A 106 -2.13 3.95 -10.91
C ALA A 106 -2.86 5.30 -11.04
N ALA A 107 -3.15 5.97 -9.92
CA ALA A 107 -3.77 7.30 -9.93
C ALA A 107 -2.83 8.34 -10.56
N ILE A 108 -1.54 8.35 -10.19
CA ILE A 108 -0.53 9.25 -10.77
C ILE A 108 -0.40 9.01 -12.27
N LEU A 109 -0.36 7.75 -12.73
CA LEU A 109 -0.30 7.44 -14.16
C LEU A 109 -1.58 7.82 -14.92
N MET A 110 -2.75 7.78 -14.27
CA MET A 110 -4.02 8.10 -14.91
C MET A 110 -4.17 9.61 -15.21
N PHE A 111 -3.58 10.46 -14.36
CA PHE A 111 -3.69 11.92 -14.46
C PHE A 111 -2.37 12.62 -14.84
N GLY A 112 -1.25 11.91 -14.76
CA GLY A 112 0.09 12.44 -15.02
C GLY A 112 0.49 12.24 -16.47
N GLU A 113 0.69 13.35 -17.18
CA GLU A 113 1.23 13.40 -18.53
C GLU A 113 2.23 14.56 -18.66
N PRO A 114 3.08 14.61 -19.71
CA PRO A 114 4.01 15.70 -19.89
C PRO A 114 3.32 17.07 -19.87
N GLY A 115 3.68 17.90 -18.90
CA GLY A 115 3.10 19.24 -18.69
C GLY A 115 1.96 19.29 -17.66
N ALA A 116 1.48 18.16 -17.16
CA ALA A 116 0.53 18.13 -16.05
C ALA A 116 1.26 18.34 -14.70
N GLU A 117 0.62 19.10 -13.80
CA GLU A 117 1.09 19.31 -12.44
C GLU A 117 0.20 18.55 -11.46
N ILE A 118 0.81 17.71 -10.61
CA ILE A 118 0.13 17.00 -9.53
C ILE A 118 0.59 17.61 -8.20
N LEU A 119 -0.32 18.28 -7.51
CA LEU A 119 -0.04 18.89 -6.22
C LEU A 119 -0.05 17.83 -5.10
N TYR A 120 0.96 17.86 -4.23
CA TYR A 120 1.00 17.06 -3.01
C TYR A 120 1.47 17.93 -1.82
N PRO A 121 1.10 17.59 -0.57
CA PRO A 121 1.53 18.35 0.61
C PRO A 121 3.03 18.24 0.85
N ASP A 122 3.64 19.30 1.39
CA ASP A 122 5.01 19.30 1.89
C ASP A 122 5.00 19.66 3.41
N PRO A 123 5.37 18.73 4.31
CA PRO A 123 5.88 17.38 4.06
C PRO A 123 4.80 16.40 3.57
N GLY A 124 5.18 15.55 2.59
CA GLY A 124 4.31 14.53 1.99
C GLY A 124 4.82 13.11 2.21
N PHE A 125 4.02 12.11 1.83
CA PHE A 125 4.48 10.73 1.86
C PHE A 125 5.50 10.49 0.72
N PRO A 126 6.67 9.86 0.96
CA PRO A 126 7.77 9.82 -0.01
C PRO A 126 7.49 9.16 -1.36
N ILE A 127 6.38 8.45 -1.52
CA ILE A 127 6.00 7.82 -2.80
C ILE A 127 5.25 8.76 -3.75
N TYR A 128 4.86 9.94 -3.28
CA TYR A 128 4.11 10.90 -4.10
C TYR A 128 4.98 11.63 -5.13
N PRO A 129 6.15 12.21 -4.75
CA PRO A 129 7.07 12.81 -5.71
C PRO A 129 7.91 11.79 -6.48
#